data_AF-A0A7C3GML0-F1
#
_entry.id   AF-A0A7C3GML0-F1
#
_cell.length_a   1.000
_cell.length_b   1.000
_cell.length_c   1.000
_cell.angle_alpha   90.00
_cell.angle_beta   90.00
_cell.angle_gamma   90.00
#
_symmetry.space_group_name_H-M   'P 1'
#
loop_
_entity.id
_entity.type
_entity.pdbx_description
1 polymer ?
#
loop_
_entity_poly.entity_id
_entity_poly.type
_entity_poly.pdbx_seq_one_letter_code
_entity_poly.pdbx_strand_id
1 'polypeptide(L)' 'MSQIDRSKRSLIKDGFMFEPFRPKPQHEFPLKQAKLKPKSELLVFERYGQRRALILPEMSYHHICQGELDGKPYLIAF' A
#
# COMPACT_ATOMS: atom_id res chain seq x y z
N MET A 1 -28.46 19.40 14.50
CA MET A 1 -27.21 18.90 13.89
C MET A 1 -26.54 20.06 13.18
N SER A 2 -25.38 20.52 13.65
CA SER A 2 -24.63 21.61 13.01
C SER A 2 -24.13 21.15 11.64
N GLN A 3 -24.48 21.88 10.59
CA GLN A 3 -24.05 21.59 9.23
C GLN A 3 -22.58 22.01 9.10
N ILE A 4 -21.68 21.03 8.92
CA ILE A 4 -20.25 21.30 8.81
C ILE A 4 -19.99 21.98 7.46
N ASP A 5 -19.69 23.27 7.48
CA ASP A 5 -19.23 24.02 6.31
C ASP A 5 -17.82 23.57 5.92
N ARG A 6 -17.70 23.01 4.71
CA ARG A 6 -16.45 22.50 4.14
C ARG A 6 -15.89 23.39 3.03
N SER A 7 -16.50 24.55 2.75
CA SER A 7 -16.12 25.46 1.66
C SER A 7 -14.69 26.00 1.78
N LYS A 8 -14.13 26.00 3.00
CA LYS A 8 -12.76 26.46 3.30
C LYS A 8 -11.72 25.34 3.40
N ARG A 9 -12.06 24.09 3.07
CA ARG A 9 -11.04 23.02 3.03
C ARG A 9 -10.07 23.28 1.88
N SER A 10 -8.85 23.68 2.21
CA SER A 10 -7.74 23.60 1.25
C SER A 10 -7.41 22.12 1.06
N LEU A 11 -7.68 21.59 -0.13
CA LEU A 11 -7.01 20.37 -0.57
C LEU A 11 -5.53 20.72 -0.67
N ILE A 12 -4.67 19.98 0.03
CA ILE A 12 -3.23 20.06 -0.18
C ILE A 12 -3.02 19.69 -1.65
N LYS A 13 -2.66 20.69 -2.47
CA LYS A 13 -2.53 20.54 -3.93
C LYS A 13 -1.28 19.74 -4.31
N ASP A 14 -0.29 19.70 -3.42
CA ASP A 14 1.02 19.11 -3.69
C ASP A 14 1.30 17.94 -2.75
N GLY A 15 1.47 16.76 -3.35
CA GLY A 15 1.82 15.53 -2.64
C GLY A 15 0.63 14.64 -2.28
N PHE A 16 0.91 13.58 -1.54
CA PHE A 16 -0.08 12.59 -1.17
C PHE A 16 -0.94 13.09 -0.01
N MET A 17 -2.28 12.94 -0.09
CA MET A 17 -3.21 13.29 1.00
C MET A 17 -2.94 12.54 2.31
N PHE A 18 -2.27 11.39 2.22
CA PHE A 18 -1.78 10.59 3.33
C PHE A 18 -0.33 10.24 3.05
N GLU A 19 0.51 10.20 4.09
CA GLU A 19 1.88 9.75 3.94
C GLU A 19 1.90 8.33 3.35
N PRO A 20 2.47 8.13 2.15
CA PRO A 20 2.53 6.81 1.56
C PRO A 20 3.30 5.87 2.46
N PHE A 21 2.78 4.68 2.67
CA PHE A 21 3.57 3.64 3.30
C PHE A 21 4.72 3.27 2.35
N ARG A 22 5.94 3.67 2.73
CA ARG A 22 7.17 3.28 2.03
C ARG A 22 7.75 2.05 2.74
N PRO A 23 7.65 0.84 2.15
CA PRO A 23 8.25 -0.34 2.74
C PRO A 23 9.77 -0.11 2.89
N LYS A 24 10.27 -0.33 4.11
CA LYS A 24 11.71 -0.30 4.43
C LYS A 24 12.20 -1.75 4.53
N PRO A 25 13.50 -2.03 4.40
CA PRO A 25 14.03 -3.38 4.52
C PRO A 25 13.63 -4.09 5.83
N GLN A 26 13.47 -3.34 6.92
CA GLN A 26 13.01 -3.86 8.21
C GLN A 26 11.54 -4.34 8.23
N HIS A 27 10.73 -3.96 7.23
CA HIS A 27 9.36 -4.42 7.05
C HIS A 27 9.28 -5.69 6.19
N GLU A 28 10.40 -6.12 5.60
CA GLU A 28 10.49 -7.35 4.82
C GLU A 28 10.92 -8.50 5.74
N PHE A 29 10.20 -9.62 5.69
CA PHE A 29 10.57 -10.82 6.43
C PHE A 29 10.36 -12.07 5.58
N PRO A 30 11.16 -13.14 5.81
CA PRO A 30 10.99 -14.41 5.11
C PRO A 30 9.57 -14.97 5.28
N LEU A 31 9.00 -15.53 4.22
CA LEU A 31 7.65 -16.11 4.23
C LEU A 31 7.48 -17.17 5.34
N LYS A 32 8.53 -17.92 5.67
CA LYS A 32 8.51 -18.91 6.77
C LYS A 32 8.26 -18.29 8.14
N GLN A 33 8.63 -17.02 8.35
CA GLN A 33 8.40 -16.29 9.59
C GLN A 33 7.02 -15.65 9.64
N ALA A 34 6.34 -15.52 8.50
CA ALA A 34 5.04 -14.86 8.35
C ALA A 34 3.88 -15.59 9.05
N LYS A 35 4.08 -16.84 9.51
CA LYS A 35 3.06 -17.67 10.20
C LYS A 35 1.67 -17.59 9.54
N LEU A 36 1.64 -17.64 8.21
CA LEU A 36 0.42 -17.51 7.44
C LEU A 36 -0.53 -18.68 7.68
N LYS A 37 -1.84 -18.44 7.55
CA LYS A 37 -2.83 -19.51 7.53
C LYS A 37 -2.63 -20.34 6.26
N PRO A 38 -2.93 -21.65 6.27
CA PRO A 38 -2.71 -22.53 5.11
C PRO A 38 -3.41 -22.11 3.81
N LYS A 39 -4.45 -21.25 3.90
CA LYS A 39 -5.24 -20.74 2.77
C LYS A 39 -5.08 -19.23 2.57
N SER A 40 -4.04 -18.63 3.13
CA SER A 40 -3.75 -17.21 2.90
C SER A 40 -3.43 -16.97 1.43
N GLU A 41 -4.22 -16.11 0.78
CA GLU A 41 -3.98 -15.71 -0.60
C GLU A 41 -2.81 -14.73 -0.68
N LEU A 42 -1.93 -14.96 -1.65
CA LEU A 42 -0.72 -14.18 -1.86
C LEU A 42 -0.68 -13.66 -3.29
N LEU A 43 -0.38 -12.38 -3.43
CA LEU A 43 0.03 -11.80 -4.71
C LEU A 43 1.54 -11.99 -4.84
N VAL A 44 1.96 -12.89 -5.74
CA VAL A 44 3.38 -13.18 -5.99
C VAL A 44 3.84 -12.43 -7.23
N PHE A 45 4.97 -11.74 -7.14
CA PHE A 45 5.53 -10.97 -8.24
C PHE A 45 7.06 -10.98 -8.19
N GLU A 46 7.70 -10.63 -9.29
CA GLU A 46 9.15 -10.49 -9.39
C GLU A 46 9.51 -9.04 -9.72
N ARG A 47 10.51 -8.50 -9.05
CA ARG A 47 11.03 -7.17 -9.32
C ARG A 47 12.51 -7.07 -8.96
N TYR A 48 13.31 -6.50 -9.86
CA TYR A 48 14.77 -6.40 -9.70
C TYR A 48 15.45 -7.74 -9.36
N GLY A 49 14.99 -8.83 -9.99
CA GLY A 49 15.49 -10.19 -9.75
C GLY A 49 15.11 -10.77 -8.38
N GLN A 50 14.21 -10.12 -7.64
CA GLN A 50 13.71 -10.60 -6.36
C GLN A 50 12.25 -11.03 -6.47
N ARG A 51 11.97 -12.27 -6.07
CA ARG A 51 10.61 -12.78 -5.94
C ARG A 51 10.02 -12.37 -4.60
N ARG A 52 8.88 -11.69 -4.63
CA ARG A 52 8.19 -11.11 -3.48
C ARG A 52 6.75 -11.62 -3.42
N ALA A 53 6.16 -11.57 -2.23
CA ALA A 53 4.76 -11.94 -2.00
C ALA A 53 4.11 -10.91 -1.08
N LEU A 54 2.88 -10.48 -1.42
CA LEU A 54 2.04 -9.62 -0.59
C LEU A 54 0.83 -10.43 -0.12
N ILE A 55 0.41 -10.21 1.13
CA ILE A 55 -0.81 -10.82 1.68
C ILE A 55 -2.02 -10.10 1.07
N LEU A 56 -2.80 -10.81 0.26
CA LEU A 56 -3.90 -10.19 -0.51
C LEU A 56 -4.93 -9.50 0.39
N PRO A 57 -5.36 -10.07 1.53
CA PRO A 57 -6.23 -9.39 2.49
C PRO A 57 -5.70 -8.04 3.02
N GLU A 58 -4.39 -7.92 3.23
CA GLU A 58 -3.78 -6.66 3.71
C GLU A 58 -3.76 -5.60 2.62
N MET A 59 -3.75 -6.03 1.36
CA MET A 59 -3.88 -5.15 0.21
C MET A 59 -5.32 -4.72 -0.05
N SER A 60 -6.31 -5.58 0.22
CA SER A 60 -7.72 -5.17 0.15
C SER A 60 -8.14 -4.25 1.29
N TYR A 61 -7.48 -4.33 2.46
CA TYR A 61 -7.75 -3.41 3.56
C TYR A 61 -7.28 -1.98 3.27
N HIS A 62 -6.15 -1.84 2.57
CA HIS A 62 -5.69 -0.56 2.06
C HIS A 62 -6.29 -0.35 0.67
N HIS A 63 -7.48 0.25 0.61
CA HIS A 63 -8.23 0.50 -0.64
C HIS A 63 -7.39 1.15 -1.77
N ILE A 64 -6.26 1.78 -1.42
CA ILE A 64 -5.32 2.36 -2.37
C ILE A 64 -3.89 2.08 -1.87
N CYS A 65 -3.08 1.41 -2.69
CA CYS A 65 -1.63 1.38 -2.53
C CYS A 65 -1.03 2.32 -3.58
N GLN A 66 -0.40 3.40 -3.13
CA GLN A 66 0.17 4.44 -4.00
C GLN A 66 1.64 4.68 -3.66
N GLY A 67 2.43 5.04 -4.65
CA GLY A 67 3.84 5.38 -4.44
C GLY A 67 4.58 5.62 -5.75
N GLU A 68 5.88 5.33 -5.71
CA GLU A 68 6.77 5.45 -6.87
C GLU A 68 7.38 4.09 -7.23
N LEU A 69 7.25 3.70 -8.49
CA LEU A 69 7.74 2.47 -9.09
C LEU A 69 8.64 2.84 -10.27
N ASP A 70 9.95 2.67 -10.13
CA ASP A 70 10.92 2.94 -11.20
C ASP A 70 10.88 4.40 -11.69
N GLY A 71 10.86 5.35 -10.76
CA GLY A 71 10.77 6.78 -11.09
C GLY A 71 9.37 7.23 -11.55
N LYS A 72 8.41 6.30 -11.65
CA LYS A 72 7.06 6.60 -12.14
C LYS A 72 6.04 6.48 -11.01
N PRO A 73 5.05 7.38 -10.94
CA PRO A 73 3.96 7.22 -9.99
C PRO A 73 3.21 5.92 -10.31
N TYR A 74 2.91 5.14 -9.28
CA TYR A 74 2.06 3.95 -9.40
C TYR A 74 0.92 4.00 -8.39
N LEU A 75 -0.22 3.45 -8.80
CA LEU A 75 -1.40 3.30 -7.98
C LEU A 75 -2.01 1.93 -8.29
N ILE A 76 -2.22 1.14 -7.24
CA ILE A 76 -2.99 -0.10 -7.28
C ILE A 76 -4.27 0.17 -6.49
N ALA A 77 -5.41 0.02 -7.16
CA ALA A 77 -6.74 0.07 -6.56
C ALA A 77 -7.40 -1.30 -6.74
N PHE A 78 -8.12 -1.75 -5.72
CA PHE A 78 -8.86 -3.02 -5.68
C PHE A 78 -10.36 -2.75 -5.60
#